data_AF-A0A7V1ENK9-F1
#
_entry.id   AF-A0A7V1ENK9-F1
#
_cell.length_a   1.000
_cell.length_b   1.000
_cell.length_c   1.000
_cell.angle_alpha   90.00
_cell.angle_beta   90.00
_cell.angle_gamma   90.00
#
_symmetry.space_group_name_H-M   'P 1'
#
loop_
_entity.id
_entity.type
_entity.pdbx_description
1 polymer ?
#
loop_
_entity_poly.entity_id
_entity_poly.type
_entity_poly.pdbx_seq_one_letter_code
_entity_poly.pdbx_strand_id
1 'polypeptide(L)'
;MITIQDVIRNYKPEKVILFGSRANGNGNKDSDWDYLIIKETKTRRINRREEALTDFLDVPADLLILTPSEIEFLLESKSEFIQSIMENGKLIYEKK
;
A
#
# COMPACT_ATOMS: atom_id res chain seq x y z
N MET A 1 -8.11 -0.26 17.82
CA MET A 1 -6.90 -0.26 16.97
C MET A 1 -7.36 -0.46 15.54
N ILE A 2 -7.17 0.55 14.68
CA ILE A 2 -7.53 0.45 13.27
C ILE A 2 -6.48 -0.40 12.58
N THR A 3 -6.92 -1.28 11.71
CA THR A 3 -6.06 -2.24 11.01
C THR A 3 -6.12 -2.00 9.51
N ILE A 4 -5.19 -2.60 8.77
CA ILE A 4 -5.23 -2.60 7.31
C ILE A 4 -6.58 -3.13 6.76
N GLN A 5 -7.30 -3.96 7.51
CA GLN A 5 -8.62 -4.46 7.14
C GLN A 5 -9.68 -3.36 7.12
N ASP A 6 -9.58 -2.36 7.99
CA ASP A 6 -10.47 -1.20 8.00
C ASP A 6 -10.24 -0.32 6.76
N VAL A 7 -8.98 -0.12 6.40
CA VAL A 7 -8.61 0.58 5.15
C VAL A 7 -9.17 -0.18 3.95
N ILE A 8 -9.01 -1.49 3.87
CA ILE A 8 -9.55 -2.30 2.77
C ILE A 8 -11.07 -2.15 2.64
N ARG A 9 -11.81 -2.21 3.76
CA ARG A 9 -13.28 -2.10 3.76
C ARG A 9 -13.78 -0.74 3.30
N ASN A 10 -13.19 0.34 3.79
CA ASN A 10 -13.71 1.70 3.57
C ASN A 10 -13.13 2.33 2.30
N TYR A 11 -11.82 2.15 2.08
CA TYR A 11 -11.13 2.72 0.92
C TYR A 11 -11.30 1.90 -0.36
N LYS A 12 -11.67 0.61 -0.25
CA LYS A 12 -11.96 -0.29 -1.39
C LYS A 12 -10.86 -0.27 -2.46
N PRO A 13 -9.63 -0.67 -2.10
CA PRO A 13 -8.54 -0.80 -3.07
C PRO A 13 -8.76 -1.99 -4.00
N GLU A 14 -7.98 -2.06 -5.08
CA GLU A 14 -7.91 -3.22 -5.96
C GLU A 14 -6.92 -4.26 -5.42
N LYS A 15 -5.81 -3.79 -4.85
CA LYS A 15 -4.76 -4.66 -4.30
C LYS A 15 -4.07 -4.01 -3.11
N VAL A 16 -3.67 -4.82 -2.14
CA VAL A 16 -2.82 -4.41 -1.02
C VAL A 16 -1.68 -5.39 -0.86
N ILE A 17 -0.45 -4.88 -0.89
CA ILE A 17 0.79 -5.64 -0.73
C ILE A 17 1.53 -5.07 0.47
N LEU A 18 1.89 -5.93 1.41
CA LEU A 18 2.83 -5.59 2.47
C LEU A 18 4.25 -5.68 1.91
N PHE A 19 5.05 -4.63 2.10
CA PHE A 19 6.45 -4.61 1.69
C PHE A 19 7.37 -4.20 2.86
N GLY A 20 8.64 -3.97 2.55
CA GLY A 20 9.61 -3.49 3.54
C GLY A 20 10.07 -4.57 4.52
N SER A 21 10.58 -4.13 5.66
CA SER A 21 11.23 -5.00 6.66
C SER A 21 10.31 -6.12 7.18
N ARG A 22 9.01 -5.83 7.32
CA ARG A 22 8.00 -6.79 7.81
C ARG A 22 7.56 -7.81 6.76
N ALA A 23 7.72 -7.55 5.46
CA ALA A 23 7.38 -8.53 4.43
C ALA A 23 8.33 -9.74 4.44
N ASN A 24 9.61 -9.51 4.74
CA ASN A 24 10.67 -10.53 4.72
C ASN A 24 10.90 -11.24 6.07
N GLY A 25 10.04 -11.01 7.08
CA GLY A 25 10.18 -11.63 8.41
C GLY A 25 11.32 -11.08 9.28
N ASN A 26 12.07 -10.09 8.78
CA ASN A 26 13.18 -9.44 9.49
C ASN A 26 12.75 -8.17 10.26
N GLY A 27 11.45 -7.86 10.28
CA GLY A 27 10.91 -6.71 11.01
C GLY A 27 10.97 -6.93 12.53
N ASN A 28 11.56 -5.98 13.24
CA ASN A 28 11.53 -5.96 14.71
C ASN A 28 10.16 -5.48 15.20
N LYS A 29 9.86 -5.64 16.50
CA LYS A 29 8.57 -5.24 17.09
C LYS A 29 8.23 -3.77 16.86
N ASP A 30 9.25 -2.92 16.74
CA ASP A 30 9.15 -1.47 16.57
C ASP A 30 9.16 -1.02 15.09
N SER A 31 9.27 -1.94 14.13
CA SER A 31 9.26 -1.56 12.70
C SER A 31 7.88 -1.09 12.27
N ASP A 32 7.80 -0.03 11.48
CA ASP A 32 6.55 0.40 10.87
C ASP A 32 6.01 -0.64 9.87
N TRP A 33 4.72 -0.55 9.54
CA TRP A 33 4.10 -1.40 8.52
C TRP A 33 4.02 -0.67 7.18
N ASP A 34 4.71 -1.18 6.16
CA ASP A 34 4.72 -0.55 4.83
C ASP A 34 3.73 -1.24 3.87
N TYR A 35 2.74 -0.51 3.37
CA TYR A 35 1.75 -1.06 2.43
C TYR A 35 1.75 -0.33 1.10
N LEU A 36 1.81 -1.10 0.02
CA LEU A 36 1.46 -0.64 -1.32
C LEU A 36 -0.03 -0.93 -1.52
N ILE A 37 -0.80 0.14 -1.72
CA ILE A 37 -2.22 0.08 -2.03
C ILE A 37 -2.40 0.50 -3.49
N ILE A 38 -2.94 -0.39 -4.30
CA ILE A 38 -3.29 -0.10 -5.69
C ILE A 38 -4.77 0.21 -5.77
N LYS A 39 -5.12 1.40 -6.26
CA LYS A 39 -6.50 1.85 -6.39
C LYS A 39 -6.63 2.94 -7.44
N GLU A 40 -7.58 2.78 -8.36
CA GLU A 40 -8.01 3.86 -9.24
C GLU A 40 -8.63 5.03 -8.45
N THR A 41 -8.06 6.24 -8.63
CA THR A 41 -8.54 7.46 -7.97
C THR A 41 -8.14 8.71 -8.74
N LYS A 42 -9.00 9.73 -8.68
CA LYS A 42 -8.72 11.08 -9.19
C LYS A 42 -8.01 11.97 -8.16
N THR A 43 -7.89 11.51 -6.91
CA THR A 43 -7.25 12.24 -5.84
C THR A 43 -5.77 12.41 -6.12
N ARG A 44 -5.27 13.64 -5.94
CA ARG A 44 -3.86 13.96 -6.07
C ARG A 44 -3.05 13.08 -5.12
N ARG A 45 -1.93 12.54 -5.60
CA ARG A 45 -1.10 11.56 -4.87
C ARG A 45 -0.81 11.97 -3.41
N ILE A 46 -0.51 13.24 -3.16
CA ILE A 46 -0.22 13.77 -1.81
C ILE A 46 -1.41 13.72 -0.84
N ASN A 47 -2.65 13.72 -1.35
CA ASN A 47 -3.86 13.66 -0.53
C ASN A 47 -4.43 12.24 -0.38
N ARG A 48 -3.90 11.24 -1.11
CA ARG A 48 -4.46 9.88 -1.09
C ARG A 48 -4.33 9.22 0.27
N ARG A 49 -3.27 9.53 1.03
CA ARG A 49 -3.09 9.02 2.39
C ARG A 49 -4.20 9.54 3.30
N GLU A 50 -4.48 10.84 3.23
CA GLU A 50 -5.57 11.46 3.99
C GLU A 50 -6.91 10.85 3.58
N GLU A 51 -7.18 10.71 2.27
CA GLU A 51 -8.39 10.06 1.77
C GLU A 51 -8.57 8.64 2.34
N ALA A 52 -7.52 7.82 2.28
CA ALA A 52 -7.54 6.44 2.79
C ALA A 52 -7.69 6.34 4.32
N LEU A 53 -7.32 7.39 5.04
CA LEU A 53 -7.31 7.48 6.49
C LEU A 53 -8.34 8.48 7.04
N THR A 54 -9.28 8.97 6.22
CA THR A 54 -10.22 10.05 6.58
C THR A 54 -10.95 9.76 7.90
N ASP A 55 -11.33 8.51 8.14
CA ASP A 55 -12.02 8.06 9.35
C ASP A 55 -11.06 7.53 10.44
N PHE A 56 -9.75 7.55 10.20
CA PHE A 56 -8.75 6.74 10.87
C PHE A 56 -7.40 7.48 11.06
N LEU A 57 -7.29 8.25 12.13
CA LEU A 57 -6.12 9.12 12.37
C LEU A 57 -4.83 8.39 12.79
N ASP A 58 -4.85 7.09 13.09
CA ASP A 58 -3.81 6.47 13.94
C ASP A 58 -3.38 5.06 13.49
N VAL A 59 -3.21 4.85 12.18
CA VAL A 59 -2.56 3.63 11.69
C VAL A 59 -1.04 3.85 11.65
N PRO A 60 -0.23 3.13 12.44
CA PRO A 60 1.23 3.20 12.40
C PRO A 60 1.74 2.43 11.16
N ALA A 61 1.39 2.95 10.00
CA ALA A 61 1.72 2.37 8.71
C ALA A 61 2.02 3.45 7.68
N ASP A 62 3.05 3.18 6.88
CA ASP A 62 3.37 3.95 5.70
C ASP A 62 2.57 3.40 4.51
N LEU A 63 1.74 4.27 3.93
CA LEU A 63 0.86 3.91 2.82
C LEU A 63 1.40 4.54 1.53
N LEU A 64 1.93 3.70 0.65
CA LEU A 64 2.17 4.06 -0.74
C LEU A 64 0.92 3.75 -1.56
N ILE A 65 0.22 4.78 -2.04
CA ILE A 65 -1.03 4.62 -2.78
C ILE A 65 -0.83 5.03 -4.23
N LEU A 66 -0.92 4.05 -5.13
CA LEU A 66 -0.71 4.22 -6.57
C LEU A 66 -1.93 3.77 -7.37
N THR A 67 -2.17 4.39 -8.52
CA THR A 67 -3.16 3.89 -9.48
C THR A 67 -2.59 2.71 -10.28
N PRO A 68 -3.44 1.85 -10.87
CA PRO A 68 -2.97 0.80 -11.78
C PRO A 68 -2.08 1.35 -12.90
N SER A 69 -2.44 2.50 -13.47
CA SER A 69 -1.66 3.17 -14.53
C SER A 69 -0.29 3.68 -14.05
N GLU A 70 -0.19 4.17 -12.81
CA GLU A 70 1.10 4.55 -12.22
C GLU A 70 1.98 3.33 -11.98
N ILE A 71 1.40 2.19 -11.59
CA ILE A 71 2.14 0.93 -11.42
C ILE A 71 2.68 0.43 -12.76
N GLU A 72 1.85 0.39 -13.80
CA GLU A 72 2.26 0.00 -15.15
C GLU A 72 3.41 0.88 -15.64
N PHE A 73 3.25 2.20 -15.57
CA PHE A 73 4.29 3.14 -15.95
C PHE A 73 5.60 2.93 -15.19
N LEU A 74 5.54 2.70 -13.87
CA LEU A 74 6.74 2.48 -13.05
C LEU A 74 7.42 1.15 -13.34
N LEU A 75 6.66 0.10 -13.66
CA LEU A 75 7.21 -1.20 -14.09
C LEU A 75 7.89 -1.10 -15.46
N GLU A 76 7.25 -0.44 -16.43
CA GLU A 76 7.82 -0.17 -17.75
C GLU A 76 9.09 0.67 -17.66
N SER A 77 9.09 1.66 -16.76
CA SER A 77 10.25 2.52 -16.48
C SER A 77 11.34 1.82 -15.66
N LYS A 78 11.20 0.52 -15.39
CA LYS A 78 12.15 -0.30 -14.62
C LYS A 78 12.45 0.26 -13.23
N SER A 79 11.41 0.73 -12.53
CA SER A 79 11.53 1.13 -11.14
C SER A 79 11.89 -0.08 -10.29
N GLU A 80 13.15 -0.18 -9.86
CA GLU A 80 13.65 -1.26 -8.99
C GLU A 80 12.82 -1.39 -7.71
N PHE A 81 12.38 -0.26 -7.16
CA PHE A 81 11.57 -0.24 -5.94
C PHE A 81 10.20 -0.90 -6.15
N ILE A 82 9.48 -0.54 -7.21
CA ILE A 82 8.17 -1.16 -7.50
C ILE A 82 8.35 -2.63 -7.90
N GLN A 83 9.36 -2.96 -8.71
CA GLN A 83 9.66 -4.35 -9.06
C GLN A 83 9.92 -5.20 -7.82
N SER A 84 10.76 -4.71 -6.89
CA SER A 84 11.04 -5.40 -5.63
C SER A 84 9.79 -5.62 -4.78
N ILE A 85 8.89 -4.63 -4.70
CA ILE A 85 7.60 -4.78 -3.99
C ILE A 85 6.72 -5.85 -4.66
N MET A 86 6.64 -5.85 -6.00
CA MET A 86 5.81 -6.82 -6.72
C MET A 86 6.36 -8.25 -6.64
N GLU A 87 7.68 -8.41 -6.58
CA GLU A 87 8.35 -9.71 -6.51
C GLU A 87 8.41 -10.28 -5.09
N ASN A 88 8.77 -9.45 -4.10
CA ASN A 88 9.07 -9.89 -2.74
C ASN A 88 7.99 -9.50 -1.73
N GLY A 89 7.06 -8.61 -2.12
CA GLY A 89 5.98 -8.18 -1.25
C GLY A 89 4.99 -9.31 -0.96
N LYS A 90 4.37 -9.26 0.21
CA LYS A 90 3.34 -10.22 0.62
C LYS A 90 1.97 -9.70 0.26
N LEU A 91 1.25 -10.42 -0.61
CA LEU A 91 -0.12 -10.10 -0.94
C LEU A 91 -1.02 -10.23 0.31
N ILE A 92 -1.68 -9.13 0.69
CA ILE A 92 -2.62 -9.08 1.82
C ILE A 92 -4.06 -9.13 1.33
N TYR A 93 -4.33 -8.47 0.21
CA TYR A 93 -5.67 -8.40 -0.38
C TYR A 93 -5.59 -8.21 -1.89
N GLU A 94 -6.50 -8.85 -2.60
CA GLU A 94 -6.77 -8.60 -4.02
C GLU A 94 -8.28 -8.68 -4.22
N LYS A 95 -8.84 -7.69 -4.91
CA LYS A 95 -10.25 -7.67 -5.28
C LYS A 95 -10.51 -8.79 -6.29
N LYS A 96 -11.44 -9.69 -5.97
CA LYS A 96 -11.94 -10.72 -6.90
C LYS A 96 -12.87 -10.14 -7.95
#